data_AF-A0AAD5EGT1-F1
#
_entry.id   AF-A0AAD5EGT1-F1
#
_cell.length_a   1.000
_cell.length_b   1.000
_cell.length_c   1.000
_cell.angle_alpha   90.00
_cell.angle_beta   90.00
_cell.angle_gamma   90.00
#
_symmetry.space_group_name_H-M   'P 1'
#
loop_
_entity.id
_entity.type
_entity.pdbx_description
1 polymer ?
#
loop_
_entity_poly.entity_id
_entity_poly.type
_entity_poly.pdbx_seq_one_letter_code
_entity_poly.pdbx_strand_id
1 'polypeptide(L)'
;MLNDTLFNRIWVRLVVYLVQIPLYFIMSYVAFSFLYGKPLIYHILPTNSAVGSVVVSVFHSWVICELIFFIHYSLAKRRLEKYNQEIPDMSLEDRWDLINQCLETIDDPIDWCTGWFREKGTLRRPHIDEICQGNIREWLAWAFWGKSMPRVSANPLHAEQLDQLLELAFEKLGTKISGGYNARLQCIRLNLDPIRSTYRPLVLYGVVYVLTYIFDYHLMQLGFNRYEDGSREQSWRSILLDDVESITEAMSGEMPSPGGKIVHWHRPATAETKGPPIVFIHGIAAGLMCYNWFIKKLLKHCGEHRGLIFVEMPYVSMHINQAIPTSHELVDEIRKMLDIHGYDKATFMGHSLGTCVVNWVVKDIPERVASVTLLDPVVFLLHYSDLAYNFVHRAPTSPNERLISYFAAQELYTAFYIARRFDWNDNMMFIGNQDGKAYIKRYGDDSIPLGDLKVFLSENDNLINSQRVLHYLKARKVDCELMPKLDHAAFLFRTDWGETISRVHAL
;
A
#
# COMPACT_ATOMS: atom_id res chain seq x y z
N MET A 1 -2.95 -11.17 -15.21
CA MET A 1 -3.04 -12.00 -13.99
C MET A 1 -2.97 -13.46 -14.35
N LEU A 2 -2.41 -14.30 -13.47
CA LEU A 2 -2.27 -15.73 -13.72
C LEU A 2 -3.58 -16.45 -13.41
N ASN A 3 -4.03 -17.32 -14.31
CA ASN A 3 -5.14 -18.23 -14.03
C ASN A 3 -4.75 -19.18 -12.90
N ASP A 4 -5.71 -19.55 -12.05
CA ASP A 4 -5.45 -20.47 -10.95
C ASP A 4 -5.38 -21.94 -11.42
N THR A 5 -4.25 -22.30 -12.01
CA THR A 5 -3.95 -23.65 -12.48
C THR A 5 -2.87 -24.29 -11.62
N LEU A 6 -2.85 -25.62 -11.51
CA LEU A 6 -1.78 -26.34 -10.81
C LEU A 6 -0.39 -25.95 -11.35
N PHE A 7 -0.26 -25.79 -12.67
CA PHE A 7 0.96 -25.33 -13.31
C PHE A 7 1.39 -23.96 -12.79
N ASN A 8 0.50 -22.96 -12.79
CA ASN A 8 0.81 -21.61 -12.29
C ASN A 8 1.12 -21.60 -10.79
N ARG A 9 0.42 -22.43 -9.99
CA ARG A 9 0.71 -22.60 -8.55
C ARG A 9 2.13 -23.13 -8.32
N ILE A 10 2.55 -24.13 -9.09
CA ILE A 10 3.92 -24.70 -9.00
C ILE A 10 4.93 -23.68 -9.50
N TRP A 11 4.68 -23.06 -10.65
CA TRP A 11 5.60 -22.11 -11.28
C TRP A 11 5.87 -20.91 -10.38
N VAL A 12 4.84 -20.27 -9.81
CA VAL A 12 5.03 -19.15 -8.90
C VAL A 12 5.80 -19.57 -7.63
N ARG A 13 5.55 -20.77 -7.10
CA ARG A 13 6.34 -21.29 -5.97
C ARG A 13 7.80 -21.46 -6.34
N LEU A 14 8.09 -21.97 -7.53
CA LEU A 14 9.46 -22.10 -8.03
C LEU A 14 10.11 -20.73 -8.19
N VAL A 15 9.42 -19.74 -8.78
CA VAL A 15 9.95 -18.38 -8.91
C VAL A 15 10.30 -17.78 -7.56
N VAL A 16 9.37 -17.80 -6.59
CA VAL A 16 9.62 -17.29 -5.23
C VAL A 16 10.78 -18.03 -4.56
N TYR A 17 10.85 -19.35 -4.71
CA TYR A 17 11.94 -20.16 -4.16
C TYR A 17 13.29 -19.81 -4.81
N LEU A 18 13.35 -19.72 -6.14
CA LEU A 18 14.56 -19.36 -6.90
C LEU A 18 15.10 -17.99 -6.49
N VAL A 19 14.22 -17.02 -6.20
CA VAL A 19 14.63 -15.71 -5.70
C VAL A 19 15.20 -15.80 -4.27
N GLN A 20 14.81 -16.79 -3.48
CA GLN A 20 15.36 -17.01 -2.13
C GLN A 20 16.64 -17.87 -2.10
N ILE A 21 16.91 -18.66 -3.15
CA ILE A 21 18.10 -19.53 -3.25
C ILE A 21 19.41 -18.78 -2.97
N PRO A 22 19.66 -17.57 -3.52
CA PRO A 22 20.90 -16.85 -3.28
C PRO A 22 21.29 -16.76 -1.82
N LEU A 23 20.35 -16.44 -0.92
CA LEU A 23 20.63 -16.34 0.50
C LEU A 23 21.04 -17.70 1.09
N TYR A 24 20.25 -18.75 0.86
CA TYR A 24 20.56 -20.09 1.38
C TYR A 24 21.90 -20.60 0.85
N PHE A 25 22.14 -20.41 -0.45
CA PHE A 25 23.39 -20.76 -1.09
C PHE A 25 24.58 -20.01 -0.48
N ILE A 26 24.46 -18.70 -0.26
CA ILE A 26 25.52 -17.89 0.35
C ILE A 26 25.80 -18.33 1.78
N MET A 27 24.76 -18.58 2.58
CA MET A 27 24.93 -19.07 3.95
C MET A 27 25.64 -20.43 3.99
N SER A 28 25.23 -21.36 3.12
CA SER A 28 25.90 -22.65 2.97
C SER A 28 27.34 -22.52 2.47
N TYR A 29 27.59 -21.61 1.53
CA TYR A 29 28.92 -21.33 0.98
C TYR A 29 29.87 -20.77 2.03
N VAL A 30 29.41 -19.82 2.85
CA VAL A 30 30.19 -19.24 3.95
C VAL A 30 30.46 -20.29 5.03
N ALA A 31 29.45 -21.09 5.41
CA ALA A 31 29.62 -22.16 6.37
C ALA A 31 30.63 -23.23 5.90
N PHE A 32 30.55 -23.63 4.63
CA PHE A 32 31.52 -24.53 4.01
C PHE A 32 32.93 -23.93 4.05
N SER A 33 33.07 -22.67 3.65
CA SER A 33 34.37 -21.98 3.63
C SER A 33 35.02 -21.94 5.02
N PHE A 34 34.21 -21.76 6.06
CA PHE A 34 34.66 -21.78 7.45
C PHE A 34 35.07 -23.19 7.91
N LEU A 35 34.26 -24.22 7.62
CA LEU A 35 34.53 -25.59 8.04
C LEU A 35 35.76 -26.22 7.39
N TYR A 36 36.02 -25.91 6.11
CA TYR A 36 37.09 -26.53 5.33
C TYR A 36 38.32 -25.62 5.18
N GLY A 37 38.31 -24.42 5.73
CA GLY A 37 39.42 -23.46 5.68
C GLY A 37 39.73 -22.91 4.27
N LYS A 38 38.92 -23.28 3.27
CA LYS A 38 39.02 -22.81 1.87
C LYS A 38 37.62 -22.71 1.25
N PRO A 39 37.34 -21.65 0.48
CA PRO A 39 36.03 -21.51 -0.15
C PRO A 39 35.74 -22.56 -1.23
N LEU A 40 34.48 -23.02 -1.31
CA LEU A 40 34.02 -24.09 -2.19
C LEU A 40 34.40 -23.85 -3.67
N ILE A 41 34.39 -22.59 -4.12
CA ILE A 41 34.63 -22.23 -5.51
C ILE A 41 36.04 -22.63 -6.00
N TYR A 42 37.03 -22.65 -5.11
CA TYR A 42 38.40 -23.07 -5.44
C TYR A 42 38.54 -24.59 -5.64
N HIS A 43 37.56 -25.38 -5.20
CA HIS A 43 37.50 -26.82 -5.47
C HIS A 43 36.84 -27.13 -6.82
N ILE A 44 36.11 -26.18 -7.40
CA ILE A 44 35.31 -26.37 -8.62
C ILE A 44 35.96 -25.67 -9.82
N LEU A 45 36.53 -24.48 -9.62
CA LEU A 45 37.11 -23.66 -10.68
C LEU A 45 38.64 -23.59 -10.56
N PRO A 46 39.39 -23.97 -11.62
CA PRO A 46 40.84 -23.80 -11.64
C PRO A 46 41.19 -22.32 -11.75
N THR A 47 41.82 -21.76 -10.73
CA THR A 47 42.27 -20.35 -10.70
C THR A 47 43.60 -20.11 -11.40
N ASN A 48 44.09 -21.10 -12.15
CA ASN A 48 45.36 -21.03 -12.86
C ASN A 48 45.28 -20.17 -14.14
N SER A 49 44.09 -19.69 -14.50
CA SER A 49 43.85 -18.79 -15.64
C SER A 49 43.37 -17.43 -15.16
N ALA A 50 43.72 -16.36 -15.87
CA ALA A 50 43.25 -15.00 -15.58
C ALA A 50 41.72 -14.90 -15.55
N VAL A 51 41.04 -15.63 -16.45
CA VAL A 51 39.57 -15.71 -16.49
C VAL A 51 39.03 -16.36 -15.22
N GLY A 52 39.62 -17.47 -14.77
CA GLY A 52 39.23 -18.14 -13.53
C GLY A 52 39.38 -17.22 -12.31
N SER A 53 40.48 -16.47 -12.22
CA SER A 53 40.69 -15.49 -11.15
C SER A 53 39.62 -14.39 -11.17
N VAL A 54 39.30 -13.81 -12.34
CA VAL A 54 38.26 -12.77 -12.47
C VAL A 54 36.89 -13.30 -12.05
N VAL A 55 36.51 -14.49 -12.52
CA VAL A 55 35.21 -15.11 -12.15
C VAL A 55 35.10 -15.32 -10.64
N VAL A 56 36.17 -15.83 -10.00
CA VAL A 56 36.20 -16.01 -8.54
C VAL A 56 36.10 -14.67 -7.82
N SER A 57 36.83 -13.65 -8.27
CA SER A 57 36.76 -12.31 -7.68
C SER A 57 35.36 -11.70 -7.78
N VAL A 58 34.73 -11.73 -8.97
CA VAL A 58 33.36 -11.22 -9.16
C VAL A 58 32.37 -11.97 -8.26
N PHE A 59 32.49 -13.29 -8.19
CA PHE A 59 31.64 -14.11 -7.33
C PHE A 59 31.82 -13.77 -5.84
N HIS A 60 33.05 -13.62 -5.34
CA HIS A 60 33.29 -13.21 -3.96
C HIS A 60 32.81 -11.79 -3.68
N SER A 61 33.00 -10.85 -4.60
CA SER A 61 32.47 -9.49 -4.48
C SER A 61 30.95 -9.52 -4.33
N TRP A 62 30.26 -10.32 -5.15
CA TRP A 62 28.81 -10.50 -5.02
C TRP A 62 28.42 -11.09 -3.66
N VAL A 63 29.07 -12.17 -3.22
CA VAL A 63 28.84 -12.79 -1.90
C VAL A 63 29.03 -11.76 -0.77
N ILE A 64 30.10 -10.96 -0.82
CA ILE A 64 30.39 -9.93 0.19
C ILE A 64 29.32 -8.85 0.18
N CYS A 65 28.94 -8.32 -0.98
CA CYS A 65 27.90 -7.29 -1.09
C CYS A 65 26.55 -7.80 -0.55
N GLU A 66 26.19 -9.03 -0.89
CA GLU A 66 24.95 -9.66 -0.44
C GLU A 66 24.97 -9.92 1.08
N LEU A 67 26.10 -10.31 1.67
CA LEU A 67 26.25 -10.46 3.12
C LEU A 67 26.12 -9.11 3.84
N ILE A 68 26.76 -8.06 3.32
CA ILE A 68 26.63 -6.69 3.85
C ILE A 68 25.16 -6.26 3.78
N PHE A 69 24.49 -6.52 2.66
CA PHE A 69 23.08 -6.20 2.49
C PHE A 69 22.16 -7.00 3.41
N PHE A 70 22.47 -8.28 3.67
CA PHE A 70 21.74 -9.10 4.64
C PHE A 70 21.88 -8.56 6.07
N ILE A 71 23.09 -8.12 6.46
CA ILE A 71 23.33 -7.45 7.74
C ILE A 71 22.51 -6.15 7.81
N HIS A 72 22.58 -5.32 6.76
CA HIS A 72 21.78 -4.09 6.64
C HIS A 72 20.29 -4.38 6.80
N TYR A 73 19.72 -5.30 6.03
CA TYR A 73 18.33 -5.72 6.13
C TYR A 73 17.96 -6.14 7.57
N SER A 74 18.82 -6.94 8.21
CA SER A 74 18.57 -7.43 9.56
C SER A 74 18.57 -6.30 10.61
N LEU A 75 19.49 -5.34 10.47
CA LEU A 75 19.56 -4.16 11.34
C LEU A 75 18.40 -3.19 11.06
N ALA A 76 18.11 -2.91 9.80
CA ALA A 76 17.00 -2.08 9.36
C ALA A 76 15.67 -2.64 9.86
N LYS A 77 15.40 -3.94 9.68
CA LYS A 77 14.20 -4.58 10.21
C LYS A 77 14.06 -4.38 11.71
N ARG A 78 15.12 -4.62 12.50
CA ARG A 78 15.10 -4.42 13.96
C ARG A 78 14.87 -2.96 14.37
N ARG A 79 15.42 -2.01 13.62
CA ARG A 79 15.22 -0.57 13.83
C ARG A 79 13.78 -0.18 13.55
N LEU A 80 13.30 -0.50 12.34
CA LEU A 80 11.95 -0.17 11.87
C LEU A 80 10.87 -0.84 12.73
N GLU A 81 11.13 -2.03 13.27
CA GLU A 81 10.23 -2.72 14.20
C GLU A 81 9.95 -1.89 15.46
N LYS A 82 10.95 -1.17 15.95
CA LYS A 82 10.85 -0.33 17.17
C LYS A 82 10.26 1.04 16.89
N TYR A 83 10.21 1.45 15.63
CA TYR A 83 9.59 2.71 15.28
C TYR A 83 8.10 2.62 15.61
N ASN A 84 7.60 3.63 16.29
CA ASN A 84 6.20 3.77 16.59
C ASN A 84 5.86 5.24 16.36
N GLN A 85 5.15 5.51 15.28
CA GLN A 85 4.60 6.85 15.08
C GLN A 85 3.42 7.00 16.03
N GLU A 86 3.46 8.03 16.87
CA GLU A 86 2.26 8.40 17.62
C GLU A 86 1.24 8.94 16.63
N ILE A 87 0.13 8.21 16.49
CA ILE A 87 -1.05 8.70 15.77
C ILE A 87 -1.57 9.90 16.60
N PRO A 88 -1.75 11.08 15.98
CA PRO A 88 -2.30 12.24 16.67
C PRO A 88 -3.60 11.87 17.38
N ASP A 89 -3.76 12.34 18.62
CA ASP A 89 -4.99 12.08 19.36
C ASP A 89 -6.15 12.84 18.71
N MET A 90 -7.13 12.08 18.21
CA MET A 90 -8.40 12.59 17.70
C MET A 90 -9.23 13.20 18.84
N SER A 91 -10.02 14.24 18.52
CA SER A 91 -10.96 14.81 19.48
C SER A 91 -12.00 13.78 19.94
N LEU A 92 -12.64 14.04 21.07
CA LEU A 92 -13.64 13.12 21.62
C LEU A 92 -14.87 13.01 20.70
N GLU A 93 -15.29 14.13 20.12
CA GLU A 93 -16.43 14.23 19.21
C GLU A 93 -16.15 13.48 17.92
N ASP A 94 -15.01 13.75 17.29
CA ASP A 94 -14.61 13.10 16.04
C ASP A 94 -14.50 11.57 16.19
N ARG A 95 -14.00 11.11 17.35
CA ARG A 95 -13.88 9.68 17.63
C ARG A 95 -15.24 9.01 17.70
N TRP A 96 -16.20 9.66 18.36
CA TRP A 96 -17.56 9.13 18.46
C TRP A 96 -18.28 9.16 17.11
N ASP A 97 -18.06 10.18 16.29
CA ASP A 97 -18.57 10.22 14.92
C ASP A 97 -18.01 9.08 14.06
N LEU A 98 -16.70 8.83 14.15
CA LEU A 98 -16.04 7.71 13.48
C LEU A 98 -16.64 6.37 13.94
N ILE A 99 -16.78 6.16 15.26
CA ILE A 99 -17.37 4.96 15.84
C ILE A 99 -18.79 4.74 15.30
N ASN A 100 -19.63 5.77 15.35
CA ASN A 100 -21.02 5.67 14.90
C ASN A 100 -21.09 5.34 13.41
N GLN A 101 -20.29 5.99 12.58
CA GLN A 101 -20.23 5.71 11.15
C GLN A 101 -19.76 4.27 10.85
N CYS A 102 -18.81 3.74 11.61
CA CYS A 102 -18.44 2.32 11.55
C CYS A 102 -19.63 1.44 11.93
N LEU A 103 -20.25 1.65 13.10
CA LEU A 103 -21.34 0.81 13.60
C LEU A 103 -22.57 0.82 12.67
N GLU A 104 -22.90 1.96 12.07
CA GLU A 104 -23.99 2.11 11.10
C GLU A 104 -23.77 1.32 9.80
N THR A 105 -22.51 1.06 9.44
CA THR A 105 -22.13 0.41 8.17
C THR A 105 -21.76 -1.07 8.33
N ILE A 106 -21.96 -1.62 9.53
CA ILE A 106 -21.85 -3.06 9.80
C ILE A 106 -23.14 -3.78 9.36
N ASP A 107 -23.00 -4.66 8.38
CA ASP A 107 -24.05 -5.52 7.83
C ASP A 107 -24.19 -6.83 8.62
N ASP A 108 -23.07 -7.51 8.86
CA ASP A 108 -22.98 -8.74 9.65
C ASP A 108 -22.04 -8.50 10.84
N PRO A 109 -22.59 -8.25 12.05
CA PRO A 109 -21.79 -8.00 13.25
C PRO A 109 -20.89 -9.17 13.66
N ILE A 110 -21.32 -10.41 13.43
CA ILE A 110 -20.57 -11.61 13.81
C ILE A 110 -19.37 -11.78 12.88
N ASP A 111 -19.59 -11.66 11.56
CA ASP A 111 -18.52 -11.66 10.57
C ASP A 111 -17.55 -10.49 10.83
N TRP A 112 -18.07 -9.28 11.02
CA TRP A 112 -17.26 -8.11 11.32
C TRP A 112 -16.34 -8.35 12.52
N CYS A 113 -16.87 -8.80 13.66
CA CYS A 113 -16.08 -9.04 14.86
C CYS A 113 -15.09 -10.19 14.67
N THR A 114 -15.56 -11.38 14.28
CA THR A 114 -14.70 -12.58 14.18
C THR A 114 -13.60 -12.45 13.13
N GLY A 115 -13.75 -11.58 12.14
CA GLY A 115 -12.74 -11.34 11.09
C GLY A 115 -11.44 -10.72 11.63
N TRP A 116 -11.53 -9.97 12.73
CA TRP A 116 -10.39 -9.32 13.37
C TRP A 116 -9.55 -10.26 14.25
N PHE A 117 -10.01 -11.48 14.50
CA PHE A 117 -9.35 -12.42 15.40
C PHE A 117 -8.87 -13.68 14.68
N ARG A 118 -7.79 -14.24 15.21
CA ARG A 118 -7.27 -15.56 14.83
C ARG A 118 -6.69 -16.27 16.02
N GLU A 119 -6.58 -17.58 15.92
CA GLU A 119 -5.81 -18.37 16.88
C GLU A 119 -4.30 -18.12 16.70
N LYS A 120 -3.58 -18.08 17.82
CA LYS A 120 -2.13 -17.83 17.84
C LYS A 120 -1.38 -18.95 17.13
N GLY A 121 -0.46 -18.56 16.24
CA GLY A 121 0.34 -19.50 15.45
C GLY A 121 -0.43 -20.19 14.31
N THR A 122 -1.72 -19.91 14.12
CA THR A 122 -2.52 -20.48 13.05
C THR A 122 -3.23 -19.39 12.25
N LEU A 123 -3.89 -19.78 11.15
CA LEU A 123 -4.79 -18.94 10.38
C LEU A 123 -6.26 -19.27 10.65
N ARG A 124 -6.54 -20.00 11.73
CA ARG A 124 -7.90 -20.38 12.08
C ARG A 124 -8.64 -19.15 12.61
N ARG A 125 -9.71 -18.79 11.92
CA ARG A 125 -10.70 -17.83 12.40
C ARG A 125 -11.48 -18.46 13.56
N PRO A 126 -11.61 -17.79 14.72
CA PRO A 126 -12.38 -18.33 15.83
C PRO A 126 -13.88 -18.22 15.56
N HIS A 127 -14.65 -19.06 16.23
CA HIS A 127 -16.09 -18.85 16.35
C HIS A 127 -16.38 -17.79 17.42
N ILE A 128 -17.55 -17.14 17.36
CA ILE A 128 -17.88 -15.99 18.21
C ILE A 128 -17.91 -16.32 19.71
N ASP A 129 -18.24 -17.56 20.07
CA ASP A 129 -18.26 -18.07 21.45
C ASP A 129 -16.85 -18.24 22.05
N GLU A 130 -15.82 -18.37 21.22
CA GLU A 130 -14.42 -18.41 21.66
C GLU A 130 -13.86 -17.02 21.99
N ILE A 131 -14.49 -15.94 21.50
CA ILE A 131 -14.04 -14.57 21.72
C ILE A 131 -14.61 -14.06 23.05
N CYS A 132 -13.74 -13.60 23.94
CA CYS A 132 -14.13 -13.02 25.22
C CYS A 132 -14.14 -11.49 25.17
N GLN A 133 -14.82 -10.86 26.14
CA GLN A 133 -14.91 -9.41 26.26
C GLN A 133 -13.53 -8.72 26.25
N GLY A 134 -12.54 -9.31 26.93
CA GLY A 134 -11.18 -8.77 26.97
C GLY A 134 -10.46 -8.79 25.62
N ASN A 135 -10.78 -9.74 24.73
CA ASN A 135 -10.23 -9.78 23.37
C ASN A 135 -10.81 -8.64 22.52
N ILE A 136 -12.13 -8.41 22.61
CA ILE A 136 -12.82 -7.31 21.90
C ILE A 136 -12.31 -5.97 22.40
N ARG A 137 -12.18 -5.80 23.72
CA ARG A 137 -11.63 -4.59 24.33
C ARG A 137 -10.21 -4.28 23.85
N GLU A 138 -9.35 -5.29 23.72
CA GLU A 138 -7.99 -5.12 23.19
C GLU A 138 -7.99 -4.61 21.75
N TRP A 139 -8.86 -5.17 20.91
CA TRP A 139 -8.99 -4.75 19.52
C TRP A 139 -9.54 -3.32 19.41
N LEU A 140 -10.61 -2.98 20.13
CA LEU A 140 -11.22 -1.64 20.14
C LEU A 140 -10.23 -0.55 20.57
N ALA A 141 -9.40 -0.85 21.58
CA ALA A 141 -8.36 0.07 22.03
C ALA A 141 -7.37 0.41 20.90
N TRP A 142 -6.95 -0.59 20.11
CA TRP A 142 -6.10 -0.32 18.95
C TRP A 142 -6.87 0.37 17.81
N ALA A 143 -8.08 -0.08 17.50
CA ALA A 143 -8.89 0.41 16.39
C ALA A 143 -9.13 1.93 16.47
N PHE A 144 -9.52 2.45 17.64
CA PHE A 144 -9.97 3.84 17.78
C PHE A 144 -8.98 4.78 18.50
N TRP A 145 -7.89 4.24 19.06
CA TRP A 145 -6.81 5.05 19.65
C TRP A 145 -5.42 4.76 19.06
N GLY A 146 -5.26 3.73 18.22
CA GLY A 146 -3.95 3.31 17.73
C GLY A 146 -3.00 2.81 18.83
N LYS A 147 -3.50 2.57 20.04
CA LYS A 147 -2.72 2.35 21.26
C LYS A 147 -3.00 0.97 21.86
N SER A 148 -2.04 0.45 22.63
CA SER A 148 -2.25 -0.77 23.39
C SER A 148 -3.22 -0.54 24.56
N MET A 149 -3.94 -1.58 24.98
CA MET A 149 -4.89 -1.48 26.10
C MET A 149 -4.28 -0.85 27.37
N PRO A 150 -3.06 -1.20 27.83
CA PRO A 150 -2.44 -0.53 28.97
C PRO A 150 -2.23 0.98 28.78
N ARG A 151 -1.95 1.44 27.56
CA ARG A 151 -1.79 2.88 27.27
C ARG A 151 -3.13 3.62 27.24
N VAL A 152 -4.18 3.00 26.69
CA VAL A 152 -5.52 3.58 26.69
C VAL A 152 -6.05 3.68 28.13
N SER A 153 -5.92 2.61 28.91
CA SER A 153 -6.38 2.56 30.31
C SER A 153 -5.61 3.47 31.27
N ALA A 154 -4.41 3.94 30.88
CA ALA A 154 -3.65 4.91 31.69
C ALA A 154 -4.33 6.29 31.74
N ASN A 155 -5.20 6.60 30.78
CA ASN A 155 -6.04 7.79 30.80
C ASN A 155 -7.47 7.39 31.25
N PRO A 156 -7.94 7.86 32.42
CA PRO A 156 -9.28 7.51 32.93
C PRO A 156 -10.42 7.82 31.96
N LEU A 157 -10.34 8.93 31.22
CA LEU A 157 -11.35 9.31 30.24
C LEU A 157 -11.38 8.33 29.07
N HIS A 158 -10.22 7.95 28.55
CA HIS A 158 -10.15 6.96 27.48
C HIS A 158 -10.58 5.57 27.94
N ALA A 159 -10.31 5.21 29.19
CA ALA A 159 -10.77 3.96 29.79
C ALA A 159 -12.31 3.90 29.82
N GLU A 160 -12.95 4.97 30.31
CA GLU A 160 -14.41 5.10 30.35
C GLU A 160 -15.04 5.07 28.95
N GLN A 161 -14.47 5.78 27.98
CA GLN A 161 -14.95 5.74 26.59
C GLN A 161 -14.83 4.33 25.98
N LEU A 162 -13.74 3.62 26.27
CA LEU A 162 -13.56 2.25 25.80
C LEU A 162 -14.59 1.30 26.43
N ASP A 163 -14.98 1.52 27.68
CA ASP A 163 -16.09 0.80 28.33
C ASP A 163 -17.42 1.05 27.62
N GLN A 164 -17.77 2.31 27.36
CA GLN A 164 -18.98 2.69 26.62
C GLN A 164 -19.01 2.08 25.21
N LEU A 165 -17.88 2.12 24.50
CA LEU A 165 -17.76 1.52 23.18
C LEU A 165 -17.90 0.00 23.21
N LEU A 166 -17.39 -0.65 24.25
CA LEU A 166 -17.51 -2.09 24.42
C LEU A 166 -18.98 -2.50 24.60
N GLU A 167 -19.76 -1.72 25.34
CA GLU A 167 -21.21 -1.92 25.50
C GLU A 167 -21.94 -1.80 24.15
N LEU A 168 -21.68 -0.73 23.39
CA LEU A 168 -22.26 -0.53 22.05
C LEU A 168 -21.87 -1.66 21.08
N ALA A 169 -20.63 -2.14 21.13
CA ALA A 169 -20.20 -3.26 20.32
C ALA A 169 -20.96 -4.55 20.69
N PHE A 170 -21.24 -4.78 21.97
CA PHE A 170 -22.04 -5.95 22.40
C PHE A 170 -23.50 -5.84 22.01
N GLU A 171 -24.09 -4.64 22.11
CA GLU A 171 -25.44 -4.38 21.60
C GLU A 171 -25.53 -4.67 20.11
N LYS A 172 -24.57 -4.15 19.33
CA LYS A 172 -24.50 -4.39 17.89
C LYS A 172 -24.32 -5.87 17.54
N LEU A 173 -23.54 -6.61 18.33
CA LEU A 173 -23.33 -8.05 18.15
C LEU A 173 -24.59 -8.88 18.45
N GLY A 174 -25.50 -8.39 19.28
CA GLY A 174 -26.77 -9.05 19.59
C GLY A 174 -26.64 -10.44 20.24
N THR A 175 -25.46 -10.78 20.77
CA THR A 175 -25.18 -12.09 21.39
C THR A 175 -24.40 -11.94 22.69
N LYS A 176 -24.53 -12.93 23.58
CA LYS A 176 -23.86 -12.92 24.88
C LYS A 176 -22.38 -13.27 24.71
N ILE A 177 -21.51 -12.28 24.92
CA ILE A 177 -20.06 -12.48 24.92
C ILE A 177 -19.58 -12.95 26.30
N SER A 178 -18.76 -13.99 26.32
CA SER A 178 -18.20 -14.55 27.54
C SER A 178 -17.23 -13.58 28.21
N GLY A 179 -17.31 -13.45 29.53
CA GLY A 179 -16.37 -12.64 30.31
C GLY A 179 -14.94 -13.22 30.26
N GLY A 180 -13.96 -12.39 30.63
CA GLY A 180 -12.55 -12.80 30.69
C GLY A 180 -11.77 -12.55 29.40
N TYR A 181 -10.71 -13.34 29.18
CA TYR A 181 -9.78 -13.19 28.07
C TYR A 181 -9.33 -14.55 27.55
N ASN A 182 -9.50 -14.81 26.25
CA ASN A 182 -9.00 -16.04 25.64
C ASN A 182 -7.56 -15.85 25.17
N ALA A 183 -6.60 -16.41 25.91
CA ALA A 183 -5.17 -16.30 25.62
C ALA A 183 -4.72 -17.02 24.33
N ARG A 184 -5.55 -17.92 23.77
CA ARG A 184 -5.26 -18.60 22.50
C ARG A 184 -5.53 -17.70 21.29
N LEU A 185 -6.34 -16.66 21.45
CA LEU A 185 -6.67 -15.73 20.38
C LEU A 185 -5.74 -14.52 20.39
N GLN A 186 -5.61 -13.90 19.23
CA GLN A 186 -4.97 -12.61 19.02
C GLN A 186 -5.78 -11.82 17.99
N CYS A 187 -5.93 -10.51 18.25
CA CYS A 187 -6.49 -9.59 17.26
C CYS A 187 -5.43 -9.11 16.28
N ILE A 188 -5.87 -8.68 15.10
CA ILE A 188 -5.06 -7.99 14.10
C ILE A 188 -4.92 -6.52 14.50
N ARG A 189 -3.69 -6.03 14.58
CA ARG A 189 -3.40 -4.64 14.95
C ARG A 189 -2.22 -4.11 14.14
N LEU A 190 -2.46 -3.62 12.93
CA LEU A 190 -1.42 -3.28 11.96
C LEU A 190 -0.21 -2.53 12.58
N ASN A 191 -0.48 -1.42 13.26
CA ASN A 191 0.54 -0.51 13.79
C ASN A 191 1.32 -1.07 15.01
N LEU A 192 0.77 -2.09 15.67
CA LEU A 192 1.35 -2.72 16.86
C LEU A 192 1.87 -4.13 16.61
N ASP A 193 1.41 -4.77 15.53
CA ASP A 193 1.81 -6.12 15.15
C ASP A 193 3.22 -6.11 14.52
N PRO A 194 3.93 -7.25 14.58
CA PRO A 194 5.27 -7.34 14.03
C PRO A 194 5.35 -7.11 12.53
N ILE A 195 6.41 -6.44 12.05
CA ILE A 195 6.63 -6.21 10.62
C ILE A 195 6.89 -7.54 9.92
N ARG A 196 5.94 -7.93 9.06
CA ARG A 196 6.01 -9.16 8.25
C ARG A 196 6.77 -8.95 6.95
N SER A 197 8.10 -8.86 7.06
CA SER A 197 9.00 -8.79 5.91
C SER A 197 9.84 -10.06 5.71
N THR A 198 10.15 -10.34 4.45
CA THR A 198 11.01 -11.44 4.00
C THR A 198 12.26 -10.87 3.32
N TYR A 199 13.42 -11.48 3.57
CA TYR A 199 14.65 -11.06 2.92
C TYR A 199 14.56 -11.22 1.39
N ARG A 200 15.05 -10.21 0.68
CA ARG A 200 15.17 -10.19 -0.78
C ARG A 200 16.63 -9.96 -1.13
N PRO A 201 17.17 -10.67 -2.13
CA PRO A 201 18.54 -10.42 -2.52
C PRO A 201 18.78 -9.01 -3.07
N LEU A 202 20.00 -8.49 -2.89
CA LEU A 202 20.37 -7.16 -3.40
C LEU A 202 20.18 -7.08 -4.92
N VAL A 203 20.46 -8.18 -5.62
CA VAL A 203 20.26 -8.27 -7.08
C VAL A 203 18.80 -8.03 -7.49
N LEU A 204 17.82 -8.39 -6.65
CA LEU A 204 16.41 -8.14 -6.97
C LEU A 204 16.10 -6.64 -6.96
N TYR A 205 16.59 -5.90 -5.96
CA TYR A 205 16.47 -4.44 -5.94
C TYR A 205 17.18 -3.83 -7.15
N GLY A 206 18.41 -4.28 -7.46
CA GLY A 206 19.14 -3.81 -8.64
C GLY A 206 18.37 -4.02 -9.95
N VAL A 207 17.71 -5.18 -10.12
CA VAL A 207 16.83 -5.44 -11.27
C VAL A 207 15.63 -4.50 -11.29
N VAL A 208 14.98 -4.25 -10.15
CA VAL A 208 13.86 -3.29 -10.06
C VAL A 208 14.33 -1.90 -10.48
N TYR A 209 15.42 -1.36 -9.91
CA TYR A 209 15.97 -0.06 -10.30
C TYR A 209 16.28 0.03 -11.80
N VAL A 210 16.93 -0.99 -12.38
CA VAL A 210 17.23 -1.01 -13.82
C VAL A 210 15.94 -0.98 -14.65
N LEU A 211 14.92 -1.76 -14.28
CA LEU A 211 13.64 -1.77 -14.98
C LEU A 211 12.90 -0.44 -14.83
N THR A 212 12.96 0.19 -13.65
CA THR A 212 12.43 1.53 -13.41
C THR A 212 13.11 2.54 -14.33
N TYR A 213 14.45 2.56 -14.43
CA TYR A 213 15.14 3.50 -15.33
C TYR A 213 14.83 3.29 -16.81
N ILE A 214 14.68 2.04 -17.25
CA ILE A 214 14.23 1.74 -18.62
C ILE A 214 12.83 2.30 -18.85
N PHE A 215 11.95 2.17 -17.86
CA PHE A 215 10.58 2.68 -17.93
C PHE A 215 10.51 4.21 -17.85
N ASP A 216 11.32 4.85 -17.02
CA ASP A 216 11.45 6.30 -16.92
C ASP A 216 11.91 6.89 -18.25
N TYR A 217 12.92 6.27 -18.86
CA TYR A 217 13.34 6.62 -20.22
C TYR A 217 12.18 6.45 -21.22
N HIS A 218 11.40 5.37 -21.11
CA HIS A 218 10.22 5.18 -21.94
C HIS A 218 9.17 6.31 -21.76
N LEU A 219 8.92 6.75 -20.52
CA LEU A 219 8.01 7.89 -20.25
C LEU A 219 8.54 9.19 -20.86
N MET A 220 9.85 9.44 -20.78
CA MET A 220 10.48 10.58 -21.46
C MET A 220 10.24 10.54 -22.98
N GLN A 221 10.36 9.38 -23.61
CA GLN A 221 10.06 9.21 -25.04
C GLN A 221 8.58 9.45 -25.37
N LEU A 222 7.67 9.26 -24.42
CA LEU A 222 6.24 9.57 -24.57
C LEU A 222 5.91 11.06 -24.30
N GLY A 223 6.93 11.89 -24.05
CA GLY A 223 6.80 13.33 -23.83
C GLY A 223 6.53 13.73 -22.38
N PHE A 224 6.68 12.80 -21.43
CA PHE A 224 6.61 13.14 -20.01
C PHE A 224 7.94 13.71 -19.52
N ASN A 225 7.86 14.59 -18.54
CA ASN A 225 9.01 15.13 -17.83
C ASN A 225 8.89 14.77 -16.36
N ARG A 226 9.97 14.28 -15.76
CA ARG A 226 10.06 14.03 -14.33
C ARG A 226 10.29 15.35 -13.59
N TYR A 227 9.68 15.49 -12.43
CA TYR A 227 9.85 16.62 -11.55
C TYR A 227 10.05 16.12 -10.12
N GLU A 228 10.89 16.84 -9.40
CA GLU A 228 11.14 16.68 -7.99
C GLU A 228 11.43 18.07 -7.39
N ASP A 229 10.89 18.35 -6.22
CA ASP A 229 11.05 19.66 -5.54
C ASP A 229 10.59 20.86 -6.39
N GLY A 230 9.58 20.65 -7.22
CA GLY A 230 9.08 21.64 -8.18
C GLY A 230 10.06 22.04 -9.29
N SER A 231 11.21 21.37 -9.36
CA SER A 231 12.18 21.55 -10.43
C SER A 231 12.03 20.46 -11.49
N ARG A 232 12.18 20.83 -12.76
CA ARG A 232 12.17 19.85 -13.86
C ARG A 232 13.48 19.11 -13.87
N GLU A 233 13.43 17.80 -13.68
CA GLU A 233 14.58 16.95 -13.86
C GLU A 233 14.72 16.50 -15.31
N GLN A 234 15.88 16.76 -15.88
CA GLN A 234 16.17 16.48 -17.29
C GLN A 234 17.30 15.46 -17.48
N SER A 235 17.91 14.97 -16.39
CA SER A 235 19.12 14.15 -16.47
C SER A 235 18.91 12.82 -15.78
N TRP A 236 19.13 11.71 -16.48
CA TRP A 236 19.18 10.37 -15.87
C TRP A 236 20.21 10.27 -14.74
N ARG A 237 21.20 11.18 -14.69
CA ARG A 237 22.17 11.26 -13.59
C ARG A 237 21.58 11.83 -12.30
N SER A 238 20.61 12.75 -12.35
CA SER A 238 19.97 13.25 -11.12
C SER A 238 19.19 12.13 -10.47
N ILE A 239 18.32 11.47 -11.25
CA ILE A 239 17.52 10.33 -10.81
C ILE A 239 18.37 9.25 -10.13
N LEU A 240 19.52 8.90 -10.72
CA LEU A 240 20.45 7.94 -10.11
C LEU A 240 21.05 8.44 -8.78
N LEU A 241 21.39 9.72 -8.69
CA LEU A 241 21.96 10.30 -7.47
C LEU A 241 20.92 10.35 -6.36
N ASP A 242 19.68 10.69 -6.65
CA ASP A 242 18.58 10.74 -5.68
C ASP A 242 18.29 9.35 -5.09
N ASP A 243 18.34 8.31 -5.92
CA ASP A 243 18.22 6.92 -5.47
C ASP A 243 19.42 6.50 -4.62
N VAL A 244 20.64 6.92 -4.98
CA VAL A 244 21.86 6.66 -4.19
C VAL A 244 21.78 7.38 -2.84
N GLU A 245 21.28 8.62 -2.79
CA GLU A 245 21.05 9.36 -1.55
C GLU A 245 20.03 8.63 -0.68
N SER A 246 18.87 8.24 -1.24
CA SER A 246 17.84 7.47 -0.53
C SER A 246 18.39 6.15 0.06
N ILE A 247 19.21 5.42 -0.72
CA ILE A 247 19.88 4.19 -0.26
C ILE A 247 20.87 4.51 0.86
N THR A 248 21.67 5.56 0.71
CA THR A 248 22.69 5.97 1.68
C THR A 248 22.05 6.38 3.01
N GLU A 249 20.97 7.15 2.97
CA GLU A 249 20.16 7.51 4.15
C GLU A 249 19.56 6.26 4.80
N ALA A 250 18.99 5.35 4.01
CA ALA A 250 18.44 4.11 4.54
C ALA A 250 19.51 3.28 5.28
N MET A 251 20.75 3.28 4.76
CA MET A 251 21.92 2.58 5.28
C MET A 251 22.62 3.29 6.45
N SER A 252 22.50 4.62 6.59
CA SER A 252 23.09 5.38 7.72
C SER A 252 22.56 4.89 9.06
N GLY A 253 21.31 4.41 9.05
CA GLY A 253 20.64 3.87 10.22
C GLY A 253 19.88 4.91 11.04
N GLU A 254 19.89 6.16 10.59
CA GLU A 254 19.05 7.20 11.16
C GLU A 254 17.57 6.95 10.83
N MET A 255 16.68 7.35 11.74
CA MET A 255 15.26 7.38 11.40
C MET A 255 15.02 8.59 10.48
N PRO A 256 14.25 8.43 9.41
CA PRO A 256 13.96 9.52 8.50
C PRO A 256 13.18 10.60 9.24
N SER A 257 13.55 11.86 9.00
CA SER A 257 12.69 12.97 9.36
C SER A 257 11.40 12.91 8.53
N PRO A 258 10.23 13.29 9.08
CA PRO A 258 9.07 13.61 8.25
C PRO A 258 9.47 14.68 7.21
N GLY A 259 8.90 14.59 6.02
CA GLY A 259 9.33 15.39 4.87
C GLY A 259 9.77 14.51 3.70
N GLY A 260 8.78 14.08 2.91
CA GLY A 260 9.02 13.45 1.61
C GLY A 260 8.65 14.43 0.50
N LYS A 261 9.55 14.61 -0.47
CA LYS A 261 9.23 15.34 -1.70
C LYS A 261 8.34 14.46 -2.58
N ILE A 262 7.41 15.07 -3.29
CA ILE A 262 6.65 14.35 -4.32
C ILE A 262 7.50 14.24 -5.57
N VAL A 263 7.63 13.02 -6.08
CA VAL A 263 8.13 12.77 -7.43
C VAL A 263 6.91 12.64 -8.33
N HIS A 264 6.89 13.38 -9.44
CA HIS A 264 5.81 13.25 -10.43
C HIS A 264 6.29 13.40 -11.86
N TRP A 265 5.56 12.73 -12.75
CA TRP A 265 5.73 12.82 -14.19
C TRP A 265 4.62 13.68 -14.78
N HIS A 266 4.97 14.71 -15.54
CA HIS A 266 4.00 15.59 -16.18
C HIS A 266 4.19 15.64 -17.69
N ARG A 267 3.06 15.55 -18.40
CA ARG A 267 2.94 15.82 -19.83
C ARG A 267 1.79 16.80 -20.04
N PRO A 268 2.02 18.01 -20.59
CA PRO A 268 0.95 18.94 -20.90
C PRO A 268 0.05 18.41 -22.04
N ALA A 269 -1.14 18.98 -22.18
CA ALA A 269 -1.95 18.78 -23.37
C ALA A 269 -1.21 19.32 -24.60
N THR A 270 -1.37 18.65 -25.75
CA THR A 270 -0.71 19.04 -27.01
C THR A 270 -1.65 19.74 -27.99
N ALA A 271 -2.94 19.77 -27.70
CA ALA A 271 -3.98 20.47 -28.43
C ALA A 271 -4.81 21.34 -27.46
N GLU A 272 -5.87 21.95 -27.99
CA GLU A 272 -6.85 22.68 -27.17
C GLU A 272 -7.38 21.81 -26.03
N THR A 273 -7.40 22.37 -24.82
CA THR A 273 -7.75 21.65 -23.61
C THR A 273 -9.24 21.42 -23.53
N LYS A 274 -9.65 20.17 -23.26
CA LYS A 274 -11.07 19.79 -23.10
C LYS A 274 -11.51 19.60 -21.64
N GLY A 275 -10.62 19.89 -20.69
CA GLY A 275 -10.93 19.77 -19.27
C GLY A 275 -9.69 19.92 -18.38
N PRO A 276 -9.86 19.77 -17.06
CA PRO A 276 -8.75 19.82 -16.10
C PRO A 276 -7.72 18.71 -16.39
N PRO A 277 -6.47 18.79 -15.91
CA PRO A 277 -5.53 17.67 -15.98
C PRO A 277 -6.05 16.43 -15.26
N ILE A 278 -5.50 15.26 -15.62
CA ILE A 278 -5.68 14.01 -14.88
C ILE A 278 -4.44 13.79 -14.01
N VAL A 279 -4.64 13.72 -12.70
CA VAL A 279 -3.61 13.31 -11.72
C VAL A 279 -3.86 11.86 -11.36
N PHE A 280 -2.97 10.95 -11.76
CA PHE A 280 -3.03 9.54 -11.41
C PHE A 280 -2.07 9.21 -10.27
N ILE A 281 -2.56 8.49 -9.26
CA ILE A 281 -1.80 8.07 -8.09
C ILE A 281 -1.85 6.54 -8.01
N HIS A 282 -0.68 5.90 -8.07
CA HIS A 282 -0.57 4.45 -8.17
C HIS A 282 -0.80 3.74 -6.82
N GLY A 283 -1.07 2.44 -6.88
CA GLY A 283 -1.09 1.55 -5.71
C GLY A 283 0.27 0.92 -5.42
N ILE A 284 0.34 0.08 -4.39
CA ILE A 284 1.55 -0.70 -4.06
C ILE A 284 1.91 -1.62 -5.23
N ALA A 285 3.10 -1.42 -5.80
CA ALA A 285 3.58 -2.20 -6.93
C ALA A 285 5.11 -2.01 -7.07
N ALA A 286 5.68 -2.41 -8.20
CA ALA A 286 7.02 -1.98 -8.58
C ALA A 286 6.94 -0.63 -9.32
N GLY A 287 6.37 0.39 -8.67
CA GLY A 287 6.21 1.75 -9.20
C GLY A 287 5.27 1.87 -10.43
N LEU A 288 5.44 2.98 -11.16
CA LEU A 288 4.62 3.31 -12.34
C LEU A 288 4.81 2.34 -13.50
N MET A 289 5.91 1.57 -13.56
CA MET A 289 6.15 0.62 -14.66
C MET A 289 5.08 -0.48 -14.75
N CYS A 290 4.45 -0.84 -13.62
CA CYS A 290 3.31 -1.76 -13.60
C CYS A 290 2.06 -1.22 -14.31
N TYR A 291 2.01 0.10 -14.58
CA TYR A 291 0.88 0.80 -15.17
C TYR A 291 1.10 1.17 -16.65
N ASN A 292 2.20 0.74 -17.27
CA ASN A 292 2.57 1.11 -18.65
C ASN A 292 1.42 0.97 -19.66
N TRP A 293 0.70 -0.15 -19.63
CA TRP A 293 -0.43 -0.39 -20.53
C TRP A 293 -1.58 0.59 -20.29
N PHE A 294 -1.89 0.86 -19.03
CA PHE A 294 -2.93 1.82 -18.65
C PHE A 294 -2.54 3.26 -19.02
N ILE A 295 -1.29 3.65 -18.77
CA ILE A 295 -0.71 4.93 -19.18
C ILE A 295 -0.84 5.13 -20.69
N LYS A 296 -0.54 4.11 -21.49
CA LYS A 296 -0.73 4.17 -22.96
C LYS A 296 -2.18 4.37 -23.37
N LYS A 297 -3.15 3.84 -22.61
CA LYS A 297 -4.57 4.08 -22.85
C LYS A 297 -4.98 5.50 -22.47
N LEU A 298 -4.55 6.02 -21.33
CA LEU A 298 -4.78 7.42 -20.96
C LEU A 298 -4.15 8.38 -21.99
N LEU A 299 -2.92 8.10 -22.43
CA LEU A 299 -2.27 8.89 -23.47
C LEU A 299 -3.07 8.89 -24.78
N LYS A 300 -3.51 7.70 -25.23
CA LYS A 300 -4.30 7.53 -26.45
C LYS A 300 -5.64 8.28 -26.41
N HIS A 301 -6.33 8.25 -25.27
CA HIS A 301 -7.71 8.75 -25.17
C HIS A 301 -7.81 10.17 -24.63
N CYS A 302 -6.88 10.60 -23.78
CA CYS A 302 -6.93 11.88 -23.08
C CYS A 302 -5.73 12.79 -23.39
N GLY A 303 -4.56 12.22 -23.70
CA GLY A 303 -3.29 12.95 -23.69
C GLY A 303 -3.16 14.06 -24.74
N GLU A 304 -3.97 14.06 -25.80
CA GLU A 304 -3.99 15.16 -26.75
C GLU A 304 -4.62 16.43 -26.14
N HIS A 305 -5.70 16.27 -25.36
CA HIS A 305 -6.56 17.36 -24.90
C HIS A 305 -6.50 17.62 -23.39
N ARG A 306 -5.77 16.82 -22.63
CA ARG A 306 -5.67 16.95 -21.17
C ARG A 306 -4.22 16.77 -20.73
N GLY A 307 -3.81 17.60 -19.77
CA GLY A 307 -2.56 17.36 -19.05
C GLY A 307 -2.63 16.04 -18.29
N LEU A 308 -1.53 15.29 -18.29
CA LEU A 308 -1.39 14.06 -17.53
C LEU A 308 -0.30 14.24 -16.50
N ILE A 309 -0.61 13.96 -15.24
CA ILE A 309 0.32 13.96 -14.12
C ILE A 309 0.27 12.59 -13.46
N PHE A 310 1.41 11.93 -13.30
CA PHE A 310 1.52 10.66 -12.57
C PHE A 310 2.38 10.85 -11.34
N VAL A 311 1.77 10.69 -10.16
CA VAL A 311 2.44 10.80 -8.86
C VAL A 311 3.12 9.47 -8.55
N GLU A 312 4.38 9.54 -8.14
CA GLU A 312 5.18 8.40 -7.75
C GLU A 312 5.39 8.37 -6.23
N MET A 313 5.23 7.19 -5.64
CA MET A 313 5.39 6.94 -4.21
C MET A 313 6.51 5.89 -4.00
N PRO A 314 7.79 6.31 -3.93
CA PRO A 314 8.93 5.39 -3.86
C PRO A 314 8.87 4.43 -2.67
N TYR A 315 8.34 4.87 -1.53
CA TYR A 315 8.20 4.09 -0.29
C TYR A 315 7.23 2.90 -0.38
N VAL A 316 6.48 2.77 -1.47
CA VAL A 316 5.61 1.62 -1.79
C VAL A 316 5.84 1.08 -3.21
N SER A 317 7.03 1.35 -3.76
CA SER A 317 7.42 1.01 -5.15
C SER A 317 8.52 -0.06 -5.24
N MET A 318 8.76 -0.82 -4.16
CA MET A 318 9.88 -1.76 -4.04
C MET A 318 11.28 -1.11 -4.14
N HIS A 319 11.38 0.18 -3.80
CA HIS A 319 12.64 0.91 -3.68
C HIS A 319 13.14 0.89 -2.23
N ILE A 320 14.46 1.06 -2.06
CA ILE A 320 15.07 1.24 -0.74
C ILE A 320 14.79 2.68 -0.31
N ASN A 321 13.64 2.90 0.35
CA ASN A 321 13.22 4.24 0.77
C ASN A 321 12.47 4.18 2.10
N GLN A 322 12.92 4.97 3.07
CA GLN A 322 12.29 5.08 4.40
C GLN A 322 11.60 6.44 4.60
N ALA A 323 11.85 7.41 3.73
CA ALA A 323 11.25 8.74 3.77
C ALA A 323 9.79 8.65 3.32
N ILE A 324 8.89 8.61 4.31
CA ILE A 324 7.45 8.51 4.09
C ILE A 324 6.83 9.85 4.53
N PRO A 325 6.23 10.62 3.61
CA PRO A 325 5.53 11.85 3.96
C PRO A 325 4.27 11.56 4.79
N THR A 326 3.85 12.52 5.60
CA THR A 326 2.51 12.52 6.21
C THR A 326 1.43 12.80 5.15
N SER A 327 0.16 12.53 5.47
CA SER A 327 -0.96 12.86 4.57
C SER A 327 -1.00 14.35 4.24
N HIS A 328 -0.86 15.23 5.24
CA HIS A 328 -0.80 16.68 5.04
C HIS A 328 0.39 17.13 4.19
N GLU A 329 1.60 16.61 4.45
CA GLU A 329 2.78 16.92 3.63
C GLU A 329 2.55 16.53 2.16
N LEU A 330 2.00 15.34 1.92
CA LEU A 330 1.75 14.87 0.56
C LEU A 330 0.67 15.71 -0.14
N VAL A 331 -0.40 16.11 0.57
CA VAL A 331 -1.43 17.00 0.01
C VAL A 331 -0.85 18.38 -0.31
N ASP A 332 -0.03 18.94 0.57
CA ASP A 332 0.63 20.22 0.34
C ASP A 332 1.56 20.17 -0.87
N GLU A 333 2.30 19.09 -1.05
CA GLU A 333 3.12 18.87 -2.24
C GLU A 333 2.28 18.69 -3.51
N ILE A 334 1.12 18.01 -3.43
CA ILE A 334 0.17 17.94 -4.56
C ILE A 334 -0.39 19.32 -4.91
N ARG A 335 -0.71 20.15 -3.91
CA ARG A 335 -1.18 21.54 -4.11
C ARG A 335 -0.11 22.35 -4.86
N LYS A 336 1.13 22.34 -4.38
CA LYS A 336 2.28 23.00 -5.02
C LYS A 336 2.51 22.48 -6.43
N MET A 337 2.45 21.16 -6.63
CA MET A 337 2.59 20.52 -7.94
C MET A 337 1.57 21.09 -8.93
N LEU A 338 0.30 21.22 -8.54
CA LEU A 338 -0.72 21.83 -9.41
C LEU A 338 -0.41 23.31 -9.69
N ASP A 339 0.04 24.07 -8.70
CA ASP A 339 0.42 25.48 -8.86
C ASP A 339 1.58 25.66 -9.84
N ILE A 340 2.62 24.83 -9.74
CA ILE A 340 3.79 24.83 -10.63
C ILE A 340 3.40 24.62 -12.09
N HIS A 341 2.41 23.76 -12.34
CA HIS A 341 1.91 23.48 -13.69
C HIS A 341 0.78 24.42 -14.14
N GLY A 342 0.40 25.39 -13.31
CA GLY A 342 -0.65 26.36 -13.62
C GLY A 342 -2.06 25.77 -13.66
N TYR A 343 -2.34 24.71 -12.90
CA TYR A 343 -3.64 24.06 -12.86
C TYR A 343 -4.44 24.45 -11.61
N ASP A 344 -5.61 25.07 -11.81
CA ASP A 344 -6.52 25.40 -10.70
C ASP A 344 -7.17 24.16 -10.09
N LYS A 345 -7.65 23.22 -10.92
CA LYS A 345 -8.26 21.96 -10.46
C LYS A 345 -7.77 20.76 -11.26
N ALA A 346 -7.93 19.56 -10.72
CA ALA A 346 -7.61 18.31 -11.40
C ALA A 346 -8.71 17.26 -11.26
N THR A 347 -8.79 16.35 -12.24
CA THR A 347 -9.44 15.04 -12.06
C THR A 347 -8.44 14.13 -11.38
N PHE A 348 -8.76 13.68 -10.17
CA PHE A 348 -7.91 12.78 -9.40
C PHE A 348 -8.32 11.33 -9.64
N MET A 349 -7.35 10.51 -10.01
CA MET A 349 -7.54 9.09 -10.24
C MET A 349 -6.61 8.29 -9.33
N GLY A 350 -7.18 7.47 -8.46
CA GLY A 350 -6.41 6.62 -7.53
C GLY A 350 -6.63 5.16 -7.83
N HIS A 351 -5.57 4.36 -7.77
CA HIS A 351 -5.67 2.89 -7.78
C HIS A 351 -5.21 2.31 -6.46
N SER A 352 -5.98 1.38 -5.87
CA SER A 352 -5.58 0.66 -4.65
C SER A 352 -5.12 1.66 -3.57
N LEU A 353 -3.92 1.53 -3.00
CA LEU A 353 -3.38 2.49 -2.02
C LEU A 353 -3.40 3.97 -2.47
N GLY A 354 -3.26 4.25 -3.77
CA GLY A 354 -3.38 5.61 -4.29
C GLY A 354 -4.74 6.24 -4.04
N THR A 355 -5.79 5.44 -3.81
CA THR A 355 -7.11 5.95 -3.41
C THR A 355 -7.09 6.60 -2.02
N CYS A 356 -6.20 6.18 -1.12
CA CYS A 356 -6.00 6.85 0.18
C CYS A 356 -5.49 8.29 -0.03
N VAL A 357 -4.52 8.49 -0.93
CA VAL A 357 -4.00 9.82 -1.24
C VAL A 357 -5.07 10.70 -1.89
N VAL A 358 -5.86 10.13 -2.81
CA VAL A 358 -6.99 10.86 -3.40
C VAL A 358 -8.00 11.25 -2.31
N ASN A 359 -8.28 10.37 -1.35
CA ASN A 359 -9.14 10.69 -0.21
C ASN A 359 -8.57 11.85 0.64
N TRP A 360 -7.27 11.87 0.93
CA TRP A 360 -6.62 12.99 1.63
C TRP A 360 -6.75 14.30 0.86
N VAL A 361 -6.50 14.27 -0.46
CA VAL A 361 -6.67 15.45 -1.34
C VAL A 361 -8.10 15.97 -1.29
N VAL A 362 -9.11 15.10 -1.39
CA VAL A 362 -10.50 15.56 -1.34
C VAL A 362 -10.85 16.13 0.03
N LYS A 363 -10.33 15.56 1.13
CA LYS A 363 -10.55 16.07 2.48
C LYS A 363 -9.89 17.45 2.70
N ASP A 364 -8.64 17.61 2.28
CA ASP A 364 -7.81 18.75 2.69
C ASP A 364 -7.78 19.90 1.68
N ILE A 365 -7.98 19.62 0.38
CA ILE A 365 -8.03 20.62 -0.71
C ILE A 365 -9.21 20.40 -1.67
N PRO A 366 -10.46 20.27 -1.18
CA PRO A 366 -11.63 20.00 -2.01
C PRO A 366 -11.82 21.02 -3.14
N GLU A 367 -11.38 22.27 -2.96
CA GLU A 367 -11.43 23.33 -3.96
C GLU A 367 -10.59 23.02 -5.21
N ARG A 368 -9.53 22.21 -5.07
CA ARG A 368 -8.64 21.78 -6.17
C ARG A 368 -9.15 20.53 -6.90
N VAL A 369 -10.26 19.93 -6.46
CA VAL A 369 -10.82 18.71 -7.03
C VAL A 369 -11.92 19.06 -8.04
N ALA A 370 -11.74 18.64 -9.29
CA ALA A 370 -12.77 18.73 -10.31
C ALA A 370 -13.66 17.47 -10.35
N SER A 371 -13.04 16.29 -10.30
CA SER A 371 -13.72 14.99 -10.27
C SER A 371 -12.78 13.91 -9.73
N VAL A 372 -13.36 12.78 -9.33
CA VAL A 372 -12.66 11.66 -8.68
C VAL A 372 -12.96 10.36 -9.40
N THR A 373 -11.94 9.56 -9.66
CA THR A 373 -12.07 8.19 -10.15
C THR A 373 -11.26 7.22 -9.32
N LEU A 374 -11.93 6.25 -8.73
CA LEU A 374 -11.29 5.26 -7.87
C LEU A 374 -11.31 3.89 -8.54
N LEU A 375 -10.13 3.29 -8.68
CA LEU A 375 -9.92 1.98 -9.31
C LEU A 375 -9.53 0.99 -8.22
N ASP A 376 -10.33 -0.06 -8.02
CA ASP A 376 -10.17 -1.03 -6.94
C ASP A 376 -9.86 -0.34 -5.58
N PRO A 377 -10.72 0.57 -5.10
CA PRO A 377 -10.44 1.39 -3.92
C PRO A 377 -10.27 0.60 -2.64
N VAL A 378 -9.30 1.00 -1.83
CA VAL A 378 -9.07 0.46 -0.48
C VAL A 378 -9.43 1.45 0.62
N VAL A 379 -10.27 2.45 0.32
CA VAL A 379 -10.70 3.51 1.27
C VAL A 379 -12.09 3.28 1.87
N PHE A 380 -12.88 2.38 1.30
CA PHE A 380 -14.24 2.11 1.77
C PHE A 380 -14.26 0.98 2.79
N LEU A 381 -15.05 1.16 3.85
CA LEU A 381 -15.32 0.12 4.87
C LEU A 381 -14.04 -0.49 5.48
N LEU A 382 -12.99 0.31 5.66
CA LEU A 382 -11.71 -0.12 6.24
C LEU A 382 -11.85 -0.68 7.66
N HIS A 383 -12.94 -0.36 8.37
CA HIS A 383 -13.27 -0.94 9.66
C HIS A 383 -13.61 -2.44 9.63
N TYR A 384 -13.72 -3.06 8.45
CA TYR A 384 -13.74 -4.51 8.28
C TYR A 384 -12.33 -5.09 8.11
N SER A 385 -12.16 -6.33 8.57
CA SER A 385 -10.86 -6.99 8.58
C SER A 385 -10.30 -7.35 7.20
N ASP A 386 -11.10 -7.28 6.13
CA ASP A 386 -10.76 -7.85 4.82
C ASP A 386 -9.39 -7.40 4.32
N LEU A 387 -9.13 -6.09 4.21
CA LEU A 387 -7.87 -5.58 3.69
C LEU A 387 -6.68 -5.98 4.59
N ALA A 388 -6.79 -5.68 5.88
CA ALA A 388 -5.74 -5.95 6.86
C ALA A 388 -5.39 -7.45 6.90
N TYR A 389 -6.42 -8.31 6.90
CA TYR A 389 -6.23 -9.75 6.91
C TYR A 389 -5.69 -10.27 5.58
N ASN A 390 -6.33 -9.95 4.45
CA ASN A 390 -6.02 -10.51 3.14
C ASN A 390 -4.67 -10.07 2.60
N PHE A 391 -4.23 -8.84 2.92
CA PHE A 391 -2.96 -8.29 2.47
C PHE A 391 -1.80 -8.66 3.40
N VAL A 392 -1.97 -8.55 4.73
CA VAL A 392 -0.86 -8.72 5.70
C VAL A 392 -0.78 -10.13 6.29
N HIS A 393 -1.93 -10.78 6.49
CA HIS A 393 -2.01 -11.93 7.40
C HIS A 393 -2.33 -13.27 6.78
N ARG A 394 -3.12 -13.29 5.70
CA ARG A 394 -3.55 -14.50 5.00
C ARG A 394 -2.34 -15.27 4.43
N ALA A 395 -2.37 -16.60 4.54
CA ALA A 395 -1.44 -17.41 3.76
C ALA A 395 -1.87 -17.43 2.29
N PRO A 396 -0.96 -17.15 1.35
CA PRO A 396 -1.31 -17.11 -0.06
C PRO A 396 -1.60 -18.52 -0.60
N THR A 397 -2.80 -18.72 -1.11
CA THR A 397 -3.30 -19.99 -1.65
C THR A 397 -3.26 -20.01 -3.18
N SER A 398 -3.63 -18.91 -3.83
CA SER A 398 -3.60 -18.74 -5.28
C SER A 398 -2.23 -18.23 -5.79
N PRO A 399 -1.94 -18.36 -7.10
CA PRO A 399 -0.72 -17.80 -7.70
C PRO A 399 -0.60 -16.28 -7.53
N ASN A 400 -1.69 -15.53 -7.76
CA ASN A 400 -1.68 -14.07 -7.66
C ASN A 400 -1.49 -13.61 -6.22
N GLU A 401 -2.16 -14.24 -5.25
CA GLU A 401 -1.92 -13.98 -3.82
C GLU A 401 -0.46 -14.20 -3.42
N ARG A 402 0.19 -15.23 -3.97
CA ARG A 402 1.59 -15.54 -3.67
C ARG A 402 2.54 -14.50 -4.24
N LEU A 403 2.27 -14.01 -5.44
CA LEU A 403 3.04 -12.91 -6.04
C LEU A 403 2.86 -11.62 -5.24
N ILE A 404 1.63 -11.24 -4.91
CA ILE A 404 1.34 -10.02 -4.12
C ILE A 404 1.97 -10.12 -2.72
N SER A 405 1.77 -11.25 -2.04
CA SER A 405 2.34 -11.48 -0.71
C SER A 405 3.87 -11.42 -0.76
N TYR A 406 4.49 -12.13 -1.71
CA TYR A 406 5.94 -12.17 -1.78
C TYR A 406 6.55 -10.91 -2.35
N PHE A 407 6.01 -10.20 -3.35
CA PHE A 407 6.67 -9.05 -4.01
C PHE A 407 6.22 -7.69 -3.49
N ALA A 408 4.98 -7.55 -3.01
CA ALA A 408 4.48 -6.31 -2.45
C ALA A 408 4.44 -6.36 -0.92
N ALA A 409 3.57 -7.18 -0.33
CA ALA A 409 3.25 -7.10 1.10
C ALA A 409 4.44 -7.39 2.04
N GLN A 410 5.35 -8.29 1.64
CA GLN A 410 6.52 -8.69 2.45
C GLN A 410 7.83 -7.98 2.07
N GLU A 411 7.79 -6.98 1.19
CA GLU A 411 8.94 -6.09 0.94
C GLU A 411 9.18 -5.23 2.20
N LEU A 412 10.43 -5.02 2.61
CA LEU A 412 10.73 -4.44 3.92
C LEU A 412 10.15 -3.02 4.06
N TYR A 413 10.33 -2.16 3.06
CA TYR A 413 9.94 -0.75 3.14
C TYR A 413 8.43 -0.57 2.96
N THR A 414 7.83 -1.34 2.06
CA THR A 414 6.38 -1.44 1.89
C THR A 414 5.72 -1.99 3.17
N ALA A 415 6.27 -3.07 3.73
CA ALA A 415 5.77 -3.65 4.98
C ALA A 415 5.92 -2.66 6.15
N PHE A 416 7.01 -1.88 6.17
CA PHE A 416 7.20 -0.81 7.15
C PHE A 416 6.14 0.29 7.02
N TYR A 417 5.85 0.77 5.80
CA TYR A 417 4.76 1.70 5.55
C TYR A 417 3.43 1.14 6.09
N ILE A 418 3.05 -0.08 5.71
CA ILE A 418 1.79 -0.69 6.14
C ILE A 418 1.73 -0.89 7.65
N ALA A 419 2.84 -1.33 8.25
CA ALA A 419 2.85 -1.68 9.65
C ALA A 419 3.08 -0.49 10.58
N ARG A 420 3.43 0.71 10.10
CA ARG A 420 3.75 1.86 10.97
C ARG A 420 3.16 3.19 10.54
N ARG A 421 2.81 3.34 9.26
CA ARG A 421 2.36 4.60 8.65
C ARG A 421 0.95 4.55 8.09
N PHE A 422 0.45 3.36 7.76
CA PHE A 422 -0.93 3.19 7.34
C PHE A 422 -1.86 3.42 8.54
N ASP A 423 -2.58 4.54 8.53
CA ASP A 423 -3.67 4.81 9.46
C ASP A 423 -5.01 4.61 8.74
N TRP A 424 -5.70 3.54 9.12
CA TRP A 424 -7.01 3.22 8.56
C TRP A 424 -8.08 4.30 8.83
N ASN A 425 -7.96 5.09 9.91
CA ASN A 425 -8.92 6.14 10.25
C ASN A 425 -8.81 7.33 9.29
N ASP A 426 -7.57 7.75 9.02
CA ASP A 426 -7.26 8.82 8.07
C ASP A 426 -7.58 8.37 6.62
N ASN A 427 -7.28 7.11 6.31
CA ASN A 427 -7.52 6.52 4.99
C ASN A 427 -8.98 6.23 4.69
N MET A 428 -9.85 6.11 5.69
CA MET A 428 -11.25 5.75 5.47
C MET A 428 -12.03 6.92 4.87
N MET A 429 -12.83 6.58 3.87
CA MET A 429 -13.70 7.50 3.14
C MET A 429 -15.16 7.09 3.37
N PHE A 430 -15.89 7.87 4.17
CA PHE A 430 -17.31 7.67 4.36
C PHE A 430 -18.10 8.51 3.36
N ILE A 431 -18.90 7.83 2.54
CA ILE A 431 -19.78 8.46 1.58
C ILE A 431 -21.17 8.65 2.20
N GLY A 432 -21.69 9.86 2.06
CA GLY A 432 -23.10 10.17 2.19
C GLY A 432 -23.71 10.53 0.82
N ASN A 433 -25.03 10.63 0.78
CA ASN A 433 -25.74 11.17 -0.37
C ASN A 433 -26.85 12.10 0.09
N GLN A 434 -26.87 13.30 -0.45
CA GLN A 434 -27.94 14.27 -0.25
C GLN A 434 -28.38 14.80 -1.62
N ASP A 435 -29.67 14.72 -1.89
CA ASP A 435 -30.28 15.19 -3.14
C ASP A 435 -29.63 14.64 -4.43
N GLY A 436 -29.13 13.40 -4.38
CA GLY A 436 -28.51 12.73 -5.52
C GLY A 436 -27.04 13.09 -5.73
N LYS A 437 -26.46 13.95 -4.88
CA LYS A 437 -25.03 14.29 -4.91
C LYS A 437 -24.29 13.53 -3.80
N ALA A 438 -23.20 12.89 -4.17
CA ALA A 438 -22.31 12.26 -3.20
C ALA A 438 -21.54 13.33 -2.42
N TYR A 439 -21.33 13.07 -1.14
CA TYR A 439 -20.47 13.90 -0.31
C TYR A 439 -19.60 13.01 0.59
N ILE A 440 -18.44 13.52 0.99
CA ILE A 440 -17.61 12.91 2.03
C ILE A 440 -18.08 13.42 3.38
N LYS A 441 -18.35 12.50 4.30
CA LYS A 441 -18.52 12.83 5.72
C LYS A 441 -17.13 13.05 6.34
N ARG A 442 -16.90 14.24 6.89
CA ARG A 442 -15.78 14.52 7.79
C ARG A 442 -16.24 14.32 9.23
N TYR A 443 -15.29 14.11 10.13
CA TYR A 443 -15.55 14.13 11.57
C TYR A 443 -15.56 15.59 12.03
N GLY A 444 -16.57 15.99 12.80
CA GLY A 444 -16.63 17.33 13.41
C GLY A 444 -16.73 18.53 12.45
N ASP A 445 -16.71 18.30 11.13
CA ASP A 445 -16.70 19.31 10.08
C ASP A 445 -17.87 19.11 9.09
N ASP A 446 -18.17 20.17 8.33
CA ASP A 446 -19.14 20.11 7.25
C ASP A 446 -18.79 19.03 6.21
N SER A 447 -19.82 18.37 5.71
CA SER A 447 -19.69 17.43 4.60
C SER A 447 -19.10 18.10 3.37
N ILE A 448 -18.15 17.43 2.71
CA ILE A 448 -17.54 17.93 1.47
C ILE A 448 -18.35 17.41 0.29
N PRO A 449 -18.97 18.28 -0.53
CA PRO A 449 -19.54 17.87 -1.80
C PRO A 449 -18.43 17.25 -2.66
N LEU A 450 -18.62 16.01 -3.09
CA LEU A 450 -17.77 15.46 -4.14
C LEU A 450 -18.23 16.06 -5.47
N GLY A 451 -17.27 16.35 -6.34
CA GLY A 451 -17.55 16.46 -7.77
C GLY A 451 -18.03 15.12 -8.33
N ASP A 452 -17.91 14.90 -9.64
CA ASP A 452 -18.25 13.61 -10.21
C ASP A 452 -17.35 12.51 -9.63
N LEU A 453 -17.95 11.55 -8.91
CA LEU A 453 -17.27 10.38 -8.37
C LEU A 453 -17.66 9.15 -9.20
N LYS A 454 -16.66 8.51 -9.81
CA LYS A 454 -16.81 7.20 -10.45
C LYS A 454 -15.94 6.16 -9.78
N VAL A 455 -16.50 4.97 -9.51
CA VAL A 455 -15.78 3.87 -8.87
C VAL A 455 -15.78 2.63 -9.77
N PHE A 456 -14.62 2.03 -9.99
CA PHE A 456 -14.48 0.73 -10.66
C PHE A 456 -14.04 -0.31 -9.64
N LEU A 457 -14.75 -1.44 -9.56
CA LEU A 457 -14.49 -2.53 -8.62
C LEU A 457 -14.24 -3.83 -9.37
N SER A 458 -13.14 -4.50 -9.09
CA SER A 458 -12.89 -5.87 -9.53
C SER A 458 -13.84 -6.85 -8.83
N GLU A 459 -14.58 -7.67 -9.58
CA GLU A 459 -15.60 -8.59 -9.03
C GLU A 459 -15.02 -9.61 -8.04
N ASN A 460 -13.87 -10.19 -8.38
CA ASN A 460 -13.18 -11.20 -7.59
C ASN A 460 -12.00 -10.58 -6.83
N ASP A 461 -12.12 -9.32 -6.39
CA ASP A 461 -11.07 -8.65 -5.64
C ASP A 461 -10.62 -9.52 -4.46
N ASN A 462 -9.31 -9.80 -4.40
CA ASN A 462 -8.73 -10.70 -3.43
C ASN A 462 -8.22 -9.96 -2.19
N LEU A 463 -8.36 -8.63 -2.12
CA LEU A 463 -7.99 -7.79 -0.98
C LEU A 463 -9.22 -7.34 -0.20
N ILE A 464 -10.25 -6.86 -0.90
CA ILE A 464 -11.49 -6.35 -0.30
C ILE A 464 -12.70 -7.18 -0.69
N ASN A 465 -13.79 -7.08 0.09
CA ASN A 465 -15.08 -7.62 -0.31
C ASN A 465 -15.80 -6.65 -1.26
N SER A 466 -15.54 -6.79 -2.57
CA SER A 466 -16.13 -5.93 -3.60
C SER A 466 -17.65 -5.92 -3.61
N GLN A 467 -18.32 -7.02 -3.26
CA GLN A 467 -19.78 -7.06 -3.22
C GLN A 467 -20.33 -6.22 -2.07
N ARG A 468 -19.68 -6.27 -0.90
CA ARG A 468 -20.03 -5.42 0.25
C ARG A 468 -19.84 -3.94 -0.09
N VAL A 469 -18.71 -3.59 -0.70
CA VAL A 469 -18.43 -2.20 -1.13
C VAL A 469 -19.41 -1.75 -2.21
N LEU A 470 -19.74 -2.60 -3.19
CA LEU A 470 -20.73 -2.31 -4.23
C LEU A 470 -22.11 -2.05 -3.61
N HIS A 471 -22.53 -2.87 -2.64
CA HIS A 471 -23.80 -2.67 -1.93
C HIS A 471 -23.81 -1.34 -1.19
N TYR A 472 -22.75 -1.05 -0.43
CA TYR A 472 -22.56 0.21 0.29
C TYR A 472 -22.65 1.45 -0.63
N LEU A 473 -21.97 1.41 -1.78
CA LEU A 473 -21.95 2.51 -2.76
C LEU A 473 -23.28 2.67 -3.50
N LYS A 474 -23.91 1.56 -3.91
CA LYS A 474 -25.23 1.60 -4.59
C LYS A 474 -26.34 2.12 -3.68
N ALA A 475 -26.33 1.75 -2.40
CA ALA A 475 -27.27 2.30 -1.40
C ALA A 475 -27.17 3.83 -1.29
N ARG A 476 -26.01 4.40 -1.64
CA ARG A 476 -25.70 5.83 -1.65
C ARG A 476 -25.72 6.44 -3.05
N LYS A 477 -26.27 5.74 -4.04
CA LYS A 477 -26.40 6.19 -5.45
C LYS A 477 -25.09 6.69 -6.08
N VAL A 478 -23.95 6.12 -5.68
CA VAL A 478 -22.65 6.42 -6.31
C VAL A 478 -22.57 5.71 -7.67
N ASP A 479 -22.05 6.40 -8.69
CA ASP A 479 -21.74 5.78 -9.98
C ASP A 479 -20.58 4.78 -9.81
N CYS A 480 -20.92 3.50 -9.84
CA CYS A 480 -19.98 2.42 -9.65
C CYS A 480 -20.18 1.30 -10.68
N GLU A 481 -19.07 0.78 -11.18
CA GLU A 481 -19.03 -0.26 -12.21
C GLU A 481 -18.24 -1.46 -11.69
N LEU A 482 -18.86 -2.64 -11.76
CA LEU A 482 -18.23 -3.91 -11.38
C LEU A 482 -17.56 -4.52 -12.61
N MET A 483 -16.26 -4.75 -12.54
CA MET A 483 -15.43 -5.36 -13.58
C MET A 483 -15.44 -6.89 -13.44
N PRO A 484 -16.16 -7.63 -14.30
CA PRO A 484 -16.41 -9.05 -14.08
C PRO A 484 -15.16 -9.90 -14.18
N LYS A 485 -15.07 -10.92 -13.32
CA LYS A 485 -14.02 -11.95 -13.29
C LYS A 485 -12.60 -11.43 -13.09
N LEU A 486 -12.45 -10.21 -12.61
CA LEU A 486 -11.15 -9.60 -12.32
C LEU A 486 -10.84 -9.74 -10.84
N ASP A 487 -9.61 -10.15 -10.50
CA ASP A 487 -9.06 -9.88 -9.17
C ASP A 487 -8.43 -8.47 -9.14
N HIS A 488 -8.06 -8.00 -7.95
CA HIS A 488 -7.53 -6.66 -7.70
C HIS A 488 -6.41 -6.29 -8.69
N ALA A 489 -6.48 -5.10 -9.29
CA ALA A 489 -5.55 -4.57 -10.29
C ALA A 489 -5.51 -5.36 -11.62
N ALA A 490 -6.35 -6.39 -11.83
CA ALA A 490 -6.32 -7.18 -13.07
C ALA A 490 -6.64 -6.35 -14.31
N PHE A 491 -7.35 -5.23 -14.15
CA PHE A 491 -7.70 -4.32 -15.23
C PHE A 491 -6.44 -3.76 -15.95
N LEU A 492 -5.30 -3.65 -15.25
CA LEU A 492 -4.03 -3.21 -15.84
C LEU A 492 -3.53 -4.14 -16.96
N PHE A 493 -3.98 -5.40 -16.96
CA PHE A 493 -3.60 -6.42 -17.94
C PHE A 493 -4.72 -6.75 -18.93
N ARG A 494 -5.83 -6.00 -18.90
CA ARG A 494 -7.04 -6.24 -19.68
C ARG A 494 -7.32 -5.05 -20.57
N THR A 495 -7.20 -5.27 -21.88
CA THR A 495 -7.28 -4.19 -22.87
C THR A 495 -8.65 -3.54 -22.92
N ASP A 496 -9.71 -4.31 -22.70
CA ASP A 496 -11.10 -3.87 -22.64
C ASP A 496 -11.31 -2.86 -21.50
N TRP A 497 -10.93 -3.22 -20.27
CA TRP A 497 -11.12 -2.35 -19.12
C TRP A 497 -10.23 -1.11 -19.15
N GLY A 498 -8.98 -1.24 -19.61
CA GLY A 498 -8.13 -0.07 -19.84
C GLY A 498 -8.71 0.92 -20.85
N GLU A 499 -9.38 0.44 -21.90
CA GLU A 499 -10.10 1.31 -22.85
C GLU A 499 -11.35 1.94 -22.20
N THR A 500 -12.18 1.16 -21.51
CA THR A 500 -13.39 1.68 -20.85
C THR A 500 -13.06 2.80 -19.88
N ILE A 501 -12.13 2.56 -18.94
CA ILE A 501 -11.75 3.53 -17.92
C ILE A 501 -11.20 4.82 -18.56
N SER A 502 -10.29 4.69 -19.52
CA SER A 502 -9.67 5.87 -20.15
C SER A 502 -10.64 6.67 -21.03
N ARG A 503 -11.61 6.02 -21.68
CA ARG A 503 -12.62 6.71 -22.53
C ARG A 503 -13.58 7.57 -21.73
N VAL A 504 -13.89 7.20 -20.49
CA VAL A 504 -14.74 8.02 -19.59
C VAL A 504 -14.15 9.42 -19.41
N HIS A 505 -12.83 9.58 -19.55
CA HIS A 505 -12.12 10.84 -19.32
C HIS A 505 -11.70 11.57 -20.59
N ALA A 506 -12.04 11.04 -21.77
CA ALA A 506 -11.65 11.57 -23.07
C ALA A 506 -12.50 12.75 -23.55
N LEU A 507 -13.69 12.92 -22.96
CA LEU A 507 -14.70 13.91 -23.36
C LEU A 507 -14.45 15.26 -22.69
#